data_AF-A0A7C7LX71-F1
#
_entry.id   AF-A0A7C7LX71-F1
#
_cell.length_a   1.000
_cell.length_b   1.000
_cell.length_c   1.000
_cell.angle_alpha   90.00
_cell.angle_beta   90.00
_cell.angle_gamma   90.00
#
_symmetry.space_group_name_H-M   'P 1'
#
loop_
_entity.id
_entity.type
_entity.pdbx_description
1 polymer ?
#
loop_
_entity_poly.entity_id
_entity_poly.type
_entity_poly.pdbx_seq_one_letter_code
_entity_poly.pdbx_strand_id
1 'polypeptide(L)'
;MDSSVFTGGIPALMTPCTPTGEPDFEGLVRKGHELISLGMTSVVYCGSMGDWPLLTDDQRQEGVAHLVGEDIPVIVGTGAQNTALAMAHATHAQSVGARGLMLIPRVLSRGSALAAQSAHFSALLQSAPELPAVIYNSPYYGFETKADLFFALRKAHSNLVGFKEFGGRAPLSYAAEHITGTDPALKLLVGVDTQV
;
A
#
# COMPACT_ATOMS: atom_id res chain seq x y z
N MET A 1 -9.66 -8.72 -12.11
CA MET A 1 -8.57 -8.98 -11.14
C MET A 1 -9.23 -9.14 -9.78
N ASP A 2 -8.81 -10.12 -9.00
CA ASP A 2 -9.33 -10.30 -7.64
C ASP A 2 -8.86 -9.14 -6.74
N SER A 3 -9.78 -8.52 -6.00
CA SER A 3 -9.51 -7.44 -5.05
C SER A 3 -9.94 -7.79 -3.62
N SER A 4 -10.20 -9.08 -3.36
CA SER A 4 -10.60 -9.63 -2.05
C SER A 4 -9.59 -9.30 -0.94
N VAL A 5 -8.29 -9.23 -1.27
CA VAL A 5 -7.19 -8.84 -0.36
C VAL A 5 -7.44 -7.50 0.35
N PHE A 6 -8.26 -6.61 -0.25
CA PHE A 6 -8.57 -5.27 0.27
C PHE A 6 -9.90 -5.22 1.04
N THR A 7 -10.45 -6.35 1.45
CA THR A 7 -11.72 -6.42 2.20
C THR A 7 -11.46 -6.96 3.60
N GLY A 8 -12.16 -6.44 4.62
CA GLY A 8 -12.03 -6.90 6.00
C GLY A 8 -10.97 -6.14 6.81
N GLY A 9 -10.50 -6.75 7.90
CA GLY A 9 -9.47 -6.19 8.78
C GLY A 9 -8.08 -6.40 8.20
N ILE A 10 -7.32 -5.31 8.06
CA ILE A 10 -6.00 -5.30 7.40
C ILE A 10 -4.99 -4.53 8.28
N PRO A 11 -4.33 -5.18 9.25
CA PRO A 11 -3.31 -4.54 10.07
C PRO A 11 -2.10 -4.12 9.22
N ALA A 12 -1.63 -2.89 9.45
CA ALA A 12 -0.30 -2.47 9.03
C ALA A 12 0.71 -2.95 10.07
N LEU A 13 1.53 -3.93 9.69
CA LEU A 13 2.44 -4.59 10.63
C LEU A 13 3.56 -3.64 11.05
N MET A 14 3.91 -3.74 12.33
CA MET A 14 5.17 -3.23 12.86
C MET A 14 6.31 -4.21 12.58
N THR A 15 7.53 -3.73 12.49
CA THR A 15 8.74 -4.57 12.33
C THR A 15 9.32 -4.85 13.71
N PRO A 16 9.26 -6.08 14.22
CA PRO A 16 9.91 -6.41 15.49
C PRO A 16 11.43 -6.32 15.35
N CYS A 17 12.12 -5.99 16.44
CA CYS A 17 13.58 -5.93 16.46
C CYS A 17 14.15 -7.01 17.38
N THR A 18 15.25 -7.60 16.95
CA THR A 18 16.16 -8.37 17.79
C THR A 18 16.80 -7.47 18.87
N PRO A 19 17.43 -8.04 19.92
CA PRO A 19 18.14 -7.25 20.93
C PRO A 19 19.25 -6.35 20.38
N THR A 20 19.80 -6.67 19.21
CA THR A 20 20.83 -5.87 18.52
C THR A 20 20.26 -4.79 17.60
N GLY A 21 18.93 -4.70 17.48
CA GLY A 21 18.25 -3.69 16.66
C GLY A 21 17.99 -4.10 15.21
N GLU A 22 18.40 -5.31 14.80
CA GLU A 22 18.10 -5.84 13.47
C GLU A 22 16.65 -6.34 13.38
N PRO A 23 16.00 -6.31 12.20
CA PRO A 23 14.67 -6.87 12.00
C PRO A 23 14.58 -8.35 12.42
N ASP A 24 13.57 -8.67 13.22
CA ASP A 24 13.22 -10.05 13.58
C ASP A 24 12.10 -10.55 12.64
N PHE A 25 12.50 -11.17 11.53
CA PHE A 25 11.56 -11.68 10.52
C PHE A 25 10.75 -12.89 10.99
N GLU A 26 11.31 -13.74 11.87
CA GLU A 26 10.54 -14.83 12.49
C GLU A 26 9.45 -14.27 13.39
N GLY A 27 9.75 -13.21 14.14
CA GLY A 27 8.79 -12.44 14.92
C GLY A 27 7.71 -11.79 14.07
N LEU A 28 8.10 -11.21 12.94
CA LEU A 28 7.17 -10.60 11.97
C LEU A 28 6.17 -11.64 11.43
N VAL A 29 6.66 -12.79 10.97
CA VAL A 29 5.85 -13.91 10.47
C VAL A 29 4.91 -14.44 11.54
N ARG A 30 5.43 -14.70 12.75
CA ARG A 30 4.63 -15.18 13.89
C ARG A 30 3.47 -14.23 14.19
N LYS A 31 3.73 -12.92 14.20
CA LYS A 31 2.66 -11.91 14.41
C LYS A 31 1.68 -11.86 13.24
N GLY A 32 2.15 -12.01 12.01
CA GLY A 32 1.31 -12.12 10.83
C GLY A 32 0.31 -13.28 10.94
N HIS A 33 0.78 -14.49 11.25
CA HIS A 33 -0.10 -15.65 11.46
C HIS A 33 -1.09 -15.45 12.60
N GLU A 34 -0.65 -14.90 13.74
CA GLU A 34 -1.53 -14.61 14.87
C GLU A 34 -2.70 -13.71 14.43
N LEU A 35 -2.41 -12.62 13.70
CA LEU A 35 -3.44 -11.69 13.24
C LEU A 35 -4.40 -12.33 12.23
N ILE A 36 -3.89 -13.13 11.28
CA ILE A 36 -4.74 -13.90 10.36
C ILE A 36 -5.63 -14.89 11.14
N SER A 37 -5.09 -15.58 12.15
CA SER A 37 -5.85 -16.51 12.99
C SER A 37 -6.96 -15.82 13.81
N LEU A 38 -6.78 -14.54 14.14
CA LEU A 38 -7.77 -13.70 14.82
C LEU A 38 -8.85 -13.15 13.86
N GLY A 39 -8.77 -13.46 12.56
CA GLY A 39 -9.76 -13.09 11.56
C GLY A 39 -9.39 -11.91 10.67
N MET A 40 -8.14 -11.42 10.72
CA MET A 40 -7.66 -10.44 9.74
C MET A 40 -7.56 -11.10 8.35
N THR A 41 -7.86 -10.34 7.30
CA THR A 41 -7.95 -10.87 5.93
C THR A 41 -6.60 -10.87 5.23
N SER A 42 -5.82 -9.83 5.48
CA SER A 42 -4.50 -9.64 4.89
C SER A 42 -3.68 -8.72 5.80
N VAL A 43 -2.42 -8.50 5.47
CA VAL A 43 -1.54 -7.58 6.20
C VAL A 43 -0.91 -6.58 5.24
N VAL A 44 -0.62 -5.38 5.72
CA VAL A 44 0.25 -4.44 4.99
C VAL A 44 1.67 -4.52 5.52
N TYR A 45 2.65 -4.71 4.64
CA TYR A 45 4.07 -4.59 4.98
C TYR A 45 4.92 -4.18 3.76
N CYS A 46 5.91 -3.31 3.85
CA CYS A 46 6.27 -2.46 4.99
C CYS A 46 5.66 -1.05 4.79
N GLY A 47 4.85 -0.60 5.74
CA GLY A 47 4.27 0.74 5.77
C GLY A 47 4.96 1.65 6.78
N SER A 48 4.33 2.78 7.13
CA SER A 48 4.83 3.65 8.22
C SER A 48 4.89 2.94 9.56
N MET A 49 3.91 2.07 9.87
CA MET A 49 3.90 1.26 11.09
C MET A 49 5.11 0.30 11.18
N GLY A 50 5.63 -0.14 10.03
CA GLY A 50 6.79 -1.03 9.96
C GLY A 50 8.14 -0.29 9.90
N ASP A 51 8.15 1.02 10.16
CA ASP A 51 9.36 1.84 10.15
C ASP A 51 10.14 1.80 8.83
N TRP A 52 9.43 1.78 7.69
CA TRP A 52 10.08 1.73 6.37
C TRP A 52 11.23 2.73 6.14
N PRO A 53 11.25 3.97 6.69
CA PRO A 53 12.38 4.88 6.50
C PRO A 53 13.65 4.47 7.28
N LEU A 54 13.52 3.59 8.26
CA LEU A 54 14.62 3.11 9.11
C LEU A 54 15.21 1.78 8.62
N LEU A 55 14.54 1.12 7.69
CA LEU A 55 14.96 -0.15 7.09
C LEU A 55 15.53 0.07 5.70
N THR A 56 16.48 -0.77 5.31
CA THR A 56 16.93 -0.83 3.91
C THR A 56 15.83 -1.40 3.02
N ASP A 57 15.90 -1.13 1.71
CA ASP A 57 14.96 -1.72 0.76
C ASP A 57 15.08 -3.25 0.74
N ASP A 58 16.29 -3.79 0.91
CA ASP A 58 16.55 -5.24 0.99
C ASP A 58 15.89 -5.85 2.23
N GLN A 59 16.03 -5.24 3.41
CA GLN A 59 15.38 -5.72 4.64
C GLN A 59 13.85 -5.72 4.52
N ARG A 60 13.28 -4.72 3.82
CA ARG A 60 11.83 -4.67 3.57
C ARG A 60 11.39 -5.77 2.62
N GLN A 61 12.13 -5.99 1.54
CA GLN A 61 11.86 -7.04 0.57
C GLN A 61 11.99 -8.44 1.19
N GLU A 62 13.00 -8.65 2.03
CA GLU A 62 13.20 -9.88 2.80
C GLU A 62 12.00 -10.14 3.73
N GLY A 63 11.55 -9.14 4.51
CA GLY A 63 10.35 -9.31 5.34
C GLY A 63 9.08 -9.60 4.55
N VAL A 64 8.91 -9.02 3.35
CA VAL A 64 7.81 -9.39 2.43
C VAL A 64 7.94 -10.85 1.98
N ALA A 65 9.14 -11.28 1.57
CA ALA A 65 9.38 -12.65 1.11
C ALA A 65 9.13 -13.68 2.21
N HIS A 66 9.54 -13.39 3.46
CA HIS A 66 9.23 -14.23 4.62
C HIS A 66 7.74 -14.36 4.89
N LEU A 67 6.99 -13.25 4.86
CA LEU A 67 5.54 -13.27 5.06
C LEU A 67 4.83 -14.06 3.95
N VAL A 68 5.19 -13.82 2.69
CA VAL A 68 4.56 -14.49 1.54
C VAL A 68 4.95 -15.97 1.47
N GLY A 69 6.19 -16.32 1.82
CA GLY A 69 6.67 -17.71 1.87
C GLY A 69 5.93 -18.59 2.87
N GLU A 70 5.29 -17.98 3.86
CA GLU A 70 4.43 -18.63 4.86
C GLU A 70 2.93 -18.44 4.56
N ASP A 71 2.59 -18.20 3.29
CA ASP A 71 1.22 -18.05 2.78
C ASP A 71 0.38 -16.95 3.43
N ILE A 72 1.00 -15.95 4.07
CA ILE A 72 0.28 -14.79 4.62
C ILE A 72 -0.11 -13.86 3.45
N PRO A 73 -1.38 -13.43 3.32
CA PRO A 73 -1.77 -12.49 2.26
C PRO A 73 -1.19 -11.09 2.51
N VAL A 74 -0.18 -10.69 1.74
CA VAL A 74 0.51 -9.40 1.90
C VAL A 74 0.08 -8.37 0.86
N ILE A 75 -0.22 -7.15 1.34
CA ILE A 75 -0.28 -5.93 0.55
C ILE A 75 1.03 -5.17 0.74
N VAL A 76 1.80 -4.96 -0.32
CA VAL A 76 3.12 -4.33 -0.23
C VAL A 76 3.04 -2.80 -0.24
N GLY A 77 3.64 -2.17 0.77
CA GLY A 77 3.79 -0.72 0.83
C GLY A 77 4.93 -0.20 -0.05
N THR A 78 4.63 0.68 -1.01
CA THR A 78 5.62 1.16 -2.00
C THR A 78 6.29 2.48 -1.59
N GLY A 79 6.27 2.84 -0.30
CA GLY A 79 6.93 4.05 0.19
C GLY A 79 8.43 4.00 -0.08
N ALA A 80 8.97 5.03 -0.74
CA ALA A 80 10.40 5.10 -1.01
C ALA A 80 10.83 6.55 -1.26
N GLN A 81 12.13 6.79 -1.17
CA GLN A 81 12.77 8.09 -1.34
C GLN A 81 12.70 8.58 -2.80
N ASN A 82 12.52 7.67 -3.77
CA ASN A 82 12.40 7.99 -5.18
C ASN A 82 11.57 6.93 -5.95
N THR A 83 11.18 7.26 -7.18
CA THR A 83 10.34 6.38 -8.01
C THR A 83 11.00 5.05 -8.35
N ALA A 84 12.32 5.02 -8.58
CA ALA A 84 13.01 3.78 -8.98
C ALA A 84 12.96 2.74 -7.86
N LEU A 85 13.19 3.15 -6.61
CA LEU A 85 13.08 2.26 -5.44
C LEU A 85 11.63 1.85 -5.17
N ALA A 86 10.67 2.77 -5.33
CA ALA A 86 9.25 2.43 -5.21
C ALA A 86 8.80 1.40 -6.26
N MET A 87 9.30 1.51 -7.51
CA MET A 87 9.09 0.49 -8.55
C MET A 87 9.75 -0.83 -8.17
N ALA A 88 10.96 -0.82 -7.59
CA ALA A 88 11.64 -2.03 -7.15
C ALA A 88 10.79 -2.82 -6.12
N HIS A 89 10.17 -2.14 -5.15
CA HIS A 89 9.24 -2.76 -4.21
C HIS A 89 8.02 -3.38 -4.89
N ALA A 90 7.42 -2.68 -5.86
CA ALA A 90 6.28 -3.20 -6.61
C ALA A 90 6.67 -4.41 -7.46
N THR A 91 7.78 -4.35 -8.20
CA THR A 91 8.31 -5.47 -8.99
C THR A 91 8.60 -6.68 -8.10
N HIS A 92 9.27 -6.47 -6.97
CA HIS A 92 9.57 -7.52 -6.00
C HIS A 92 8.28 -8.16 -5.46
N ALA A 93 7.29 -7.33 -5.08
CA ALA A 93 6.00 -7.81 -4.60
C ALA A 93 5.34 -8.78 -5.60
N GLN A 94 5.34 -8.44 -6.89
CA GLN A 94 4.81 -9.33 -7.92
C GLN A 94 5.66 -10.60 -8.05
N SER A 95 6.99 -10.49 -8.05
CA SER A 95 7.87 -11.66 -8.24
C SER A 95 7.78 -12.69 -7.12
N VAL A 96 7.55 -12.25 -5.88
CA VAL A 96 7.42 -13.17 -4.73
C VAL A 96 5.99 -13.65 -4.49
N GLY A 97 5.01 -13.11 -5.21
CA GLY A 97 3.61 -13.53 -5.12
C GLY A 97 2.82 -12.84 -4.02
N ALA A 98 3.16 -11.59 -3.65
CA ALA A 98 2.29 -10.76 -2.82
C ALA A 98 0.89 -10.63 -3.45
N ARG A 99 -0.11 -10.21 -2.67
CA ARG A 99 -1.53 -10.22 -3.10
C ARG A 99 -2.06 -8.85 -3.47
N GLY A 100 -1.33 -7.77 -3.16
CA GLY A 100 -1.71 -6.43 -3.58
C GLY A 100 -0.63 -5.39 -3.32
N LEU A 101 -0.91 -4.16 -3.76
CA LEU A 101 -0.03 -3.00 -3.58
C LEU A 101 -0.76 -1.85 -2.89
N MET A 102 -0.07 -1.18 -1.97
CA MET A 102 -0.46 0.12 -1.46
C MET A 102 0.50 1.18 -2.00
N LEU A 103 0.00 1.92 -2.99
CA LEU A 103 0.75 2.94 -3.71
C LEU A 103 0.88 4.20 -2.87
N ILE A 104 2.09 4.46 -2.41
CA ILE A 104 2.42 5.65 -1.63
C ILE A 104 2.78 6.81 -2.58
N PRO A 105 2.27 8.04 -2.37
CA PRO A 105 2.68 9.20 -3.15
C PRO A 105 4.19 9.47 -3.08
N ARG A 106 4.73 10.09 -4.13
CA ARG A 106 6.11 10.54 -4.21
C ARG A 106 6.44 11.52 -3.09
N VAL A 107 7.59 11.32 -2.45
CA VAL A 107 8.09 12.18 -1.36
C VAL A 107 9.43 12.83 -1.70
N LEU A 108 9.89 13.75 -0.84
CA LEU A 108 11.16 14.49 -0.88
C LEU A 108 11.30 15.44 -2.08
N SER A 109 11.23 14.93 -3.30
CA SER A 109 11.39 15.69 -4.54
C SER A 109 10.05 15.81 -5.27
N ARG A 110 9.61 17.05 -5.54
CA ARG A 110 8.39 17.36 -6.31
C ARG A 110 7.10 16.76 -5.73
N GLY A 111 7.02 16.62 -4.40
CA GLY A 111 5.90 15.98 -3.71
C GLY A 111 4.53 16.65 -3.98
N SER A 112 4.47 17.97 -4.06
CA SER A 112 3.22 18.70 -4.35
C SER A 112 2.89 18.80 -5.85
N ALA A 113 3.78 18.35 -6.74
CA ALA A 113 3.59 18.54 -8.19
C ALA A 113 2.72 17.43 -8.77
N LEU A 114 1.49 17.77 -9.17
CA LEU A 114 0.50 16.85 -9.77
C LEU A 114 1.09 16.00 -10.90
N ALA A 115 1.80 16.62 -11.85
CA ALA A 115 2.41 15.90 -12.97
C ALA A 115 3.47 14.88 -12.52
N ALA A 116 4.21 15.17 -11.44
CA ALA A 116 5.21 14.24 -10.90
C ALA A 116 4.55 13.07 -10.17
N GLN A 117 3.44 13.32 -9.46
CA GLN A 117 2.67 12.28 -8.77
C GLN A 117 1.97 11.36 -9.76
N SER A 118 1.35 11.91 -10.80
CA SER A 118 0.72 11.13 -11.88
C SER A 118 1.74 10.20 -12.56
N ALA A 119 2.91 10.74 -12.96
CA ALA A 119 3.98 9.94 -13.55
C ALA A 119 4.53 8.88 -12.58
N HIS A 120 4.62 9.20 -11.28
CA HIS A 120 5.06 8.25 -10.26
C HIS A 120 4.08 7.08 -10.12
N PHE A 121 2.79 7.35 -9.92
CA PHE A 121 1.78 6.28 -9.80
C PHE A 121 1.69 5.41 -11.06
N SER A 122 1.75 6.02 -12.25
CA SER A 122 1.76 5.27 -13.51
C SER A 122 2.95 4.30 -13.59
N ALA A 123 4.14 4.74 -13.18
CA ALA A 123 5.33 3.89 -13.18
C ALA A 123 5.21 2.70 -12.21
N LEU A 124 4.66 2.92 -11.01
CA LEU A 124 4.43 1.85 -10.02
C LEU A 124 3.36 0.86 -10.48
N LEU A 125 2.28 1.35 -11.09
CA LEU A 125 1.22 0.50 -11.63
C LEU A 125 1.74 -0.38 -12.79
N GLN A 126 2.64 0.14 -13.60
CA GLN A 126 3.28 -0.58 -14.71
C GLN A 126 4.31 -1.62 -14.27
N SER A 127 5.00 -1.41 -13.14
CA SER A 127 6.03 -2.34 -12.67
C SER A 127 5.46 -3.64 -12.09
N ALA A 128 4.18 -3.65 -11.73
CA ALA A 128 3.49 -4.82 -11.19
C ALA A 128 2.03 -4.90 -11.68
N PRO A 129 1.82 -5.10 -13.00
CA PRO A 129 0.50 -5.01 -13.63
C PRO A 129 -0.44 -6.16 -13.24
N GLU A 130 0.07 -7.23 -12.62
CA GLU A 130 -0.72 -8.40 -12.21
C GLU A 130 -1.26 -8.28 -10.78
N LEU A 131 -0.73 -7.33 -9.99
CA LEU A 131 -1.17 -7.11 -8.62
C LEU A 131 -2.23 -6.00 -8.53
N PRO A 132 -3.34 -6.24 -7.81
CA PRO A 132 -4.33 -5.20 -7.56
C PRO A 132 -3.73 -4.14 -6.63
N ALA A 133 -3.99 -2.87 -6.92
CA ALA A 133 -3.37 -1.74 -6.25
C ALA A 133 -4.41 -0.74 -5.72
N VAL A 134 -4.08 -0.15 -4.57
CA VAL A 134 -4.82 1.00 -4.00
C VAL A 134 -3.90 2.21 -3.87
N ILE A 135 -4.41 3.40 -4.23
CA ILE A 135 -3.69 4.66 -3.94
C ILE A 135 -3.95 5.06 -2.50
N TYR A 136 -2.88 5.35 -1.75
CA TYR A 136 -2.97 5.97 -0.44
C TYR A 136 -3.00 7.49 -0.57
N ASN A 137 -3.99 8.12 0.08
CA ASN A 137 -4.18 9.56 0.12
C ASN A 137 -4.11 10.07 1.56
N SER A 138 -3.39 11.18 1.76
CA SER A 138 -3.22 11.81 3.06
C SER A 138 -2.74 13.26 2.88
N PRO A 139 -3.19 14.20 3.72
CA PRO A 139 -2.68 15.57 3.72
C PRO A 139 -1.17 15.66 4.01
N TYR A 140 -0.57 14.60 4.59
CA TYR A 140 0.87 14.53 4.86
C TYR A 140 1.75 14.82 3.63
N TYR A 141 1.31 14.40 2.44
CA TYR A 141 2.11 14.50 1.22
C TYR A 141 2.08 15.91 0.59
N GLY A 142 1.30 16.85 1.13
CA GLY A 142 1.10 18.17 0.52
C GLY A 142 0.51 18.09 -0.89
N PHE A 143 -0.20 16.99 -1.16
CA PHE A 143 -0.78 16.60 -2.43
C PHE A 143 -1.99 15.71 -2.16
N GLU A 144 -3.05 15.86 -2.95
CA GLU A 144 -4.25 15.05 -2.86
C GLU A 144 -4.60 14.45 -4.23
N THR A 145 -4.83 13.14 -4.26
CA THR A 145 -5.40 12.48 -5.42
C THR A 145 -6.91 12.72 -5.45
N LYS A 146 -7.38 13.43 -6.47
CA LYS A 146 -8.80 13.67 -6.74
C LYS A 146 -9.33 12.74 -7.83
N ALA A 147 -10.65 12.76 -8.04
CA ALA A 147 -11.33 11.84 -8.94
C ALA A 147 -10.80 11.90 -10.39
N ASP A 148 -10.51 13.09 -10.90
CA ASP A 148 -9.95 13.31 -12.24
C ASP A 148 -8.63 12.56 -12.45
N LEU A 149 -7.69 12.69 -11.52
CA LEU A 149 -6.42 11.96 -11.58
C LEU A 149 -6.62 10.46 -11.39
N PHE A 150 -7.44 10.06 -10.41
CA PHE A 150 -7.69 8.65 -10.14
C PHE A 150 -8.23 7.92 -11.38
N PHE A 151 -9.25 8.48 -12.05
CA PHE A 151 -9.83 7.87 -13.23
C PHE A 151 -8.93 7.96 -14.47
N ALA A 152 -8.12 9.01 -14.60
CA ALA A 152 -7.10 9.08 -15.63
C ALA A 152 -6.08 7.93 -15.49
N LEU A 153 -5.61 7.66 -14.27
CA LEU A 153 -4.72 6.53 -13.98
C LEU A 153 -5.44 5.19 -14.20
N ARG A 154 -6.64 5.00 -13.66
CA ARG A 154 -7.41 3.74 -13.80
C ARG A 154 -7.70 3.40 -15.27
N LYS A 155 -7.97 4.40 -16.10
CA LYS A 155 -8.17 4.21 -17.55
C LYS A 155 -6.93 3.60 -18.23
N ALA A 156 -5.72 3.98 -17.78
CA ALA A 156 -4.47 3.45 -18.31
C ALA A 156 -4.00 2.16 -17.59
N HIS A 157 -4.48 1.92 -16.37
CA HIS A 157 -3.99 0.88 -15.47
C HIS A 157 -5.15 0.14 -14.81
N SER A 158 -5.56 -0.99 -15.38
CA SER A 158 -6.69 -1.79 -14.89
C SER A 158 -6.46 -2.41 -13.51
N ASN A 159 -5.21 -2.47 -13.04
CA ASN A 159 -4.84 -2.95 -11.72
C ASN A 159 -5.04 -1.91 -10.61
N LEU A 160 -5.33 -0.64 -10.93
CA LEU A 160 -5.75 0.35 -9.94
C LEU A 160 -7.23 0.11 -9.55
N VAL A 161 -7.46 -0.52 -8.39
CA VAL A 161 -8.78 -1.02 -7.97
C VAL A 161 -9.32 -0.37 -6.69
N GLY A 162 -8.60 0.57 -6.08
CA GLY A 162 -9.14 1.22 -4.90
C GLY A 162 -8.35 2.43 -4.40
N PHE A 163 -8.87 2.99 -3.32
CA PHE A 163 -8.45 4.24 -2.74
C PHE A 163 -8.45 4.10 -1.22
N LYS A 164 -7.38 4.50 -0.54
CA LYS A 164 -7.25 4.49 0.91
C LYS A 164 -7.09 5.92 1.41
N GLU A 165 -7.94 6.36 2.34
CA GLU A 165 -7.99 7.75 2.78
C GLU A 165 -7.66 7.91 4.27
N PHE A 166 -6.73 8.80 4.60
CA PHE A 166 -6.28 9.11 5.96
C PHE A 166 -6.79 10.45 6.51
N GLY A 167 -7.18 11.39 5.65
CA GLY A 167 -7.48 12.79 5.97
C GLY A 167 -8.73 13.05 6.81
N GLY A 168 -9.41 12.01 7.29
CA GLY A 168 -10.60 12.11 8.14
C GLY A 168 -11.92 12.08 7.38
N ARG A 169 -13.02 12.42 8.07
CA ARG A 169 -14.39 12.25 7.58
C ARG A 169 -14.65 12.92 6.22
N ALA A 170 -14.29 14.19 6.05
CA ALA A 170 -14.63 14.94 4.83
C ALA A 170 -13.90 14.42 3.58
N PRO A 171 -12.56 14.17 3.60
CA PRO A 171 -11.88 13.49 2.50
C PRO A 171 -12.42 12.09 2.22
N LEU A 172 -12.79 11.33 3.27
CA LEU A 172 -13.36 10.00 3.11
C LEU A 172 -14.72 10.04 2.42
N SER A 173 -15.60 10.95 2.81
CA SER A 173 -16.89 11.20 2.12
C SER A 173 -16.68 11.60 0.67
N TYR A 174 -15.71 12.48 0.38
CA TYR A 174 -15.37 12.85 -1.00
C TYR A 174 -14.96 11.63 -1.84
N ALA A 175 -14.10 10.76 -1.29
CA ALA A 175 -13.67 9.55 -1.98
C ALA A 175 -14.82 8.54 -2.18
N ALA A 176 -15.76 8.46 -1.23
CA ALA A 176 -16.97 7.66 -1.38
C ALA A 176 -17.87 8.19 -2.50
N GLU A 177 -18.20 9.49 -2.48
CA GLU A 177 -19.17 10.09 -3.40
C GLU A 177 -18.63 10.22 -4.83
N HIS A 178 -17.35 10.51 -5.00
CA HIS A 178 -16.78 10.89 -6.29
C HIS A 178 -15.82 9.88 -6.91
N ILE A 179 -15.38 8.87 -6.15
CA ILE A 179 -14.44 7.86 -6.65
C ILE A 179 -15.05 6.47 -6.52
N THR A 180 -15.12 5.95 -5.32
CA THR A 180 -15.39 4.53 -5.07
C THR A 180 -16.88 4.17 -5.13
N GLY A 181 -17.78 5.10 -4.85
CA GLY A 181 -19.23 4.92 -5.02
C GLY A 181 -19.70 4.96 -6.48
N THR A 182 -18.82 5.31 -7.42
CA THR A 182 -19.16 5.36 -8.85
C THR A 182 -19.09 4.00 -9.54
N ASP A 183 -18.38 3.04 -8.95
CA ASP A 183 -18.18 1.69 -9.50
C ASP A 183 -18.05 0.69 -8.34
N PRO A 184 -18.97 -0.28 -8.19
CA PRO A 184 -18.94 -1.26 -7.08
C PRO A 184 -17.71 -2.19 -7.10
N ALA A 185 -16.96 -2.24 -8.21
CA ALA A 185 -15.70 -2.96 -8.26
C ALA A 185 -14.55 -2.23 -7.53
N LEU A 186 -14.70 -0.93 -7.26
CA LEU A 186 -13.70 -0.13 -6.53
C LEU A 186 -13.79 -0.36 -5.02
N LYS A 187 -12.63 -0.33 -4.37
CA LYS A 187 -12.51 -0.48 -2.92
C LYS A 187 -12.17 0.85 -2.27
N LEU A 188 -12.96 1.26 -1.28
CA LEU A 188 -12.60 2.33 -0.35
C LEU A 188 -12.06 1.71 0.93
N LEU A 189 -10.83 2.07 1.29
CA LEU A 189 -10.19 1.60 2.51
C LEU A 189 -10.11 2.74 3.50
N VAL A 190 -10.50 2.46 4.74
CA VAL A 190 -10.28 3.36 5.87
C VAL A 190 -8.79 3.41 6.17
N GLY A 191 -8.23 4.62 6.19
CA GLY A 191 -6.81 4.84 6.44
C GLY A 191 -6.43 5.12 7.88
N VAL A 192 -7.40 5.49 8.72
CA VAL A 192 -7.19 5.92 10.11
C VAL A 192 -8.17 5.21 11.06
N ASP A 193 -7.66 4.70 12.17
CA ASP A 193 -8.41 3.84 13.11
C ASP A 193 -9.60 4.55 13.80
N THR A 194 -9.65 5.88 13.74
CA THR A 194 -10.65 6.70 14.45
C THR A 194 -11.87 7.06 13.61
N GLN A 195 -11.92 6.65 12.34
CA GLN A 195 -13.00 6.98 11.43
C GLN A 195 -13.63 5.70 10.90
N VAL A 196 -14.89 5.46 11.26
CA VAL A 196 -15.74 4.37 10.76
C VAL A 196 -17.02 4.94 10.16
#